data_AF-A0A5J4P0Q9-F1
#
_entry.id   AF-A0A5J4P0Q9-F1
#
_cell.length_a   1.000
_cell.length_b   1.000
_cell.length_c   1.000
_cell.angle_alpha   90.00
_cell.angle_beta   90.00
_cell.angle_gamma   90.00
#
_symmetry.space_group_name_H-M   'P 1'
#
loop_
_entity.id
_entity.type
_entity.pdbx_description
1 polymer ?
#
loop_
_entity_poly.entity_id
_entity_poly.type
_entity_poly.pdbx_seq_one_letter_code
_entity_poly.pdbx_strand_id
1 'polypeptide(L)'
;MDAAFIWNLSKLGRIGSRRLQFDDDFADRLNYQYTSVLLFLFIGLIGVRQYVGKPIQCWIPQEFTRGWEEYAENYCWVANTYFAPIQDRLPPVPDRRELLLVYYQWAPIVMAAQALLFYLPCLTWRLCMAHSGFNLHRILQMAADANEMMPDTASKTVAILAHYIRSCIQRQRVCR
;
A
#
# COMPACT_ATOMS: atom_id res chain seq x y z
N MET A 1 12.58 -0.95 -18.15
CA MET A 1 11.33 -0.74 -17.39
C MET A 1 10.22 -0.56 -18.40
N ASP A 2 9.51 -1.64 -18.71
CA ASP A 2 8.67 -1.71 -19.90
C ASP A 2 7.39 -0.88 -19.75
N ALA A 3 6.98 -0.21 -20.84
CA ALA A 3 5.74 0.57 -20.88
C ALA A 3 4.50 -0.28 -20.53
N ALA A 4 4.56 -1.60 -20.78
CA ALA A 4 3.53 -2.55 -20.37
C ALA A 4 3.43 -2.69 -18.84
N PHE A 5 4.56 -2.66 -18.13
CA PHE A 5 4.60 -2.72 -16.67
C PHE A 5 4.02 -1.45 -16.05
N ILE A 6 4.36 -0.27 -16.59
CA ILE A 6 3.83 1.02 -16.15
C ILE A 6 2.33 1.16 -16.49
N TRP A 7 1.89 0.69 -17.66
CA TRP A 7 0.48 0.65 -18.04
C TRP A 7 -0.33 -0.27 -17.12
N ASN A 8 0.20 -1.44 -16.77
CA ASN A 8 -0.43 -2.37 -15.82
C ASN A 8 -0.46 -1.81 -14.40
N LEU A 9 0.58 -1.10 -13.96
CA LEU A 9 0.60 -0.34 -12.70
C LEU A 9 -0.43 0.80 -12.69
N SER A 10 -0.63 1.51 -13.80
CA SER A 10 -1.68 2.53 -13.90
C SER A 10 -3.09 1.93 -13.90
N LYS A 11 -3.25 0.70 -14.41
CA LYS A 11 -4.48 -0.11 -14.29
C LYS A 11 -4.68 -0.62 -12.86
N LEU A 12 -3.59 -0.92 -12.15
CA LEU A 12 -3.60 -1.21 -10.70
C LEU A 12 -3.95 0.05 -9.89
N GLY A 13 -3.53 1.24 -10.31
CA GLY A 13 -3.98 2.52 -9.76
C GLY A 13 -5.47 2.82 -10.02
N ARG A 14 -6.11 2.14 -10.98
CA ARG A 14 -7.58 2.10 -11.16
C ARG A 14 -8.27 1.09 -10.23
N ILE A 15 -7.63 0.70 -9.12
CA ILE A 15 -8.30 0.03 -8.00
C ILE A 15 -9.30 0.96 -7.30
N GLY A 16 -9.21 2.28 -7.51
CA GLY A 16 -10.28 3.22 -7.19
C GLY A 16 -11.41 3.13 -8.22
N SER A 17 -12.53 2.52 -7.86
CA SER A 17 -13.76 2.62 -8.64
C SER A 17 -14.10 4.11 -8.81
N ARG A 18 -13.99 4.62 -10.05
CA ARG A 18 -14.38 5.99 -10.39
C ARG A 18 -15.89 6.22 -10.23
N ARG A 19 -16.68 5.15 -10.12
CA ARG A 19 -18.08 5.22 -9.69
C ARG A 19 -18.11 5.23 -8.18
N LEU A 20 -18.81 6.20 -7.57
CA LEU A 20 -19.30 6.07 -6.20
C LEU A 20 -20.04 4.72 -6.13
N GLN A 21 -19.39 3.70 -5.59
CA GLN A 21 -20.11 2.57 -5.06
C GLN A 21 -20.56 3.04 -3.68
N PHE A 22 -21.83 2.83 -3.37
CA PHE A 22 -22.42 3.12 -2.05
C PHE A 22 -21.78 2.31 -0.90
N ASP A 23 -20.77 1.48 -1.22
CA ASP A 23 -20.01 0.60 -0.34
C ASP A 23 -18.59 1.13 -0.05
N ASP A 24 -18.19 2.26 -0.66
CA ASP A 24 -16.85 2.86 -0.51
C ASP A 24 -16.93 4.17 0.28
N ASP A 25 -16.65 4.12 1.58
CA ASP A 25 -16.59 5.30 2.43
C ASP A 25 -15.35 6.16 2.16
N PHE A 26 -15.36 7.40 2.65
CA PHE A 26 -14.21 8.29 2.57
C PHE A 26 -12.96 7.69 3.26
N ALA A 27 -13.16 7.06 4.42
CA ALA A 27 -12.09 6.41 5.16
C ALA A 27 -11.45 5.26 4.38
N ASP A 28 -12.24 4.49 3.62
CA ASP A 28 -11.73 3.40 2.79
C ASP A 28 -10.87 3.95 1.66
N ARG A 29 -11.37 4.97 0.95
CA ARG A 29 -10.64 5.65 -0.13
C ARG A 29 -9.31 6.22 0.39
N LEU A 30 -9.32 6.86 1.56
CA LEU A 30 -8.10 7.38 2.20
C LEU A 30 -7.05 6.28 2.37
N ASN A 31 -7.45 5.12 2.87
CA ASN A 31 -6.53 4.02 3.16
C ASN A 31 -6.06 3.28 1.89
N TYR A 32 -6.97 2.67 1.12
CA TYR A 32 -6.53 1.79 0.03
C TYR A 32 -6.07 2.56 -1.20
N GLN A 33 -6.65 3.75 -1.46
CA GLN A 33 -6.39 4.50 -2.70
C GLN A 33 -5.32 5.58 -2.48
N TYR A 34 -5.55 6.50 -1.55
CA TYR A 34 -4.65 7.65 -1.38
C TYR A 34 -3.33 7.26 -0.70
N THR A 35 -3.38 6.55 0.44
CA THR A 35 -2.17 6.13 1.16
C THR A 35 -1.32 5.18 0.33
N SER A 36 -1.93 4.21 -0.37
CA SER A 36 -1.18 3.30 -1.24
C SER A 36 -0.46 4.04 -2.36
N VAL A 37 -1.14 4.95 -3.07
CA VAL A 37 -0.51 5.76 -4.14
C VAL A 37 0.62 6.63 -3.59
N LEU A 38 0.42 7.27 -2.44
CA LEU A 38 1.46 8.08 -1.79
C LEU A 38 2.70 7.25 -1.45
N LEU A 39 2.51 6.06 -0.89
CA LEU A 39 3.61 5.14 -0.59
C LEU A 39 4.34 4.68 -1.86
N PHE A 40 3.63 4.38 -2.94
CA PHE A 40 4.26 4.06 -4.23
C PHE A 40 5.09 5.21 -4.79
N LEU A 41 4.64 6.46 -4.63
CA LEU A 41 5.42 7.63 -5.02
C LEU A 41 6.71 7.75 -4.19
N PHE A 42 6.64 7.55 -2.88
CA PHE A 42 7.84 7.57 -2.03
C PHE A 42 8.80 6.42 -2.33
N ILE A 43 8.30 5.20 -2.57
CA ILE A 43 9.12 4.07 -3.02
C ILE A 43 9.84 4.42 -4.33
N GLY A 44 9.13 5.03 -5.29
CA GLY A 44 9.73 5.51 -6.53
C GLY A 44 10.82 6.54 -6.30
N LEU A 45 10.57 7.55 -5.46
CA LEU A 45 11.52 8.61 -5.16
C LEU A 45 12.79 8.08 -4.48
N ILE A 46 12.65 7.19 -3.50
CA ILE A 46 13.79 6.53 -2.85
C ILE A 46 14.51 5.63 -3.85
N GLY A 47 13.77 4.86 -4.66
CA GLY A 47 14.34 3.99 -5.69
C GLY A 47 15.22 4.75 -6.69
N VAL A 48 14.80 5.94 -7.15
CA VAL A 48 15.63 6.78 -8.04
C VAL A 48 16.95 7.15 -7.37
N ARG A 49 16.93 7.57 -6.10
CA ARG A 49 18.15 7.91 -5.36
C ARG A 49 19.05 6.69 -5.12
N GLN A 50 18.45 5.52 -4.92
CA GLN A 50 19.15 4.30 -4.54
C GLN A 50 19.77 3.55 -5.74
N TYR A 51 19.10 3.54 -6.89
CA TYR A 51 19.51 2.77 -8.07
C TYR A 51 20.18 3.59 -9.17
N VAL A 52 19.81 4.87 -9.32
CA VAL A 52 20.38 5.77 -10.35
C VAL A 52 21.42 6.70 -9.74
N GLY A 53 21.26 7.06 -8.47
CA GLY A 53 22.22 7.85 -7.71
C GLY A 53 23.24 6.99 -6.95
N LYS A 54 24.19 7.66 -6.31
CA LYS A 54 25.05 7.05 -5.29
C LYS A 54 24.37 7.18 -3.92
N PRO A 55 24.02 6.07 -3.23
CA PRO A 55 23.24 6.12 -1.99
C PRO A 55 24.05 6.62 -0.78
N ILE A 56 25.38 6.47 -0.84
CA ILE A 56 26.32 6.95 0.17
C ILE A 56 27.55 7.52 -0.53
N GLN A 57 28.16 8.55 0.08
CA GLN A 57 29.45 9.11 -0.34
C GLN A 57 30.42 8.95 0.83
N CYS A 58 31.56 8.32 0.56
CA CYS A 58 32.56 8.06 1.58
C CYS A 58 33.72 9.03 1.43
N TRP A 59 34.27 9.48 2.56
CA TRP A 59 35.56 10.17 2.55
C TRP A 59 36.67 9.15 2.41
N ILE A 60 37.37 9.18 1.27
CA ILE A 60 38.36 8.17 0.88
C ILE A 60 39.71 8.88 0.63
N PRO A 61 40.85 8.24 0.96
CA PRO A 61 42.19 8.74 0.63
C PRO A 61 42.35 9.10 -0.85
N GLN A 62 43.17 10.12 -1.13
CA GLN A 62 43.35 10.67 -2.49
C GLN A 62 44.14 9.74 -3.42
N GLU A 63 44.82 8.73 -2.87
CA GLU A 63 45.57 7.72 -3.63
C GLU A 63 44.66 6.70 -4.32
N PHE A 64 43.38 6.64 -3.96
CA PHE A 64 42.45 5.65 -4.52
C PHE A 64 41.98 6.08 -5.91
N THR A 65 42.05 5.15 -6.87
CA THR A 65 41.43 5.36 -8.18
C THR A 65 39.91 5.28 -8.07
N ARG A 66 39.21 5.83 -9.07
CA ARG A 66 37.73 5.86 -9.10
C ARG A 66 37.07 4.47 -8.93
N GLY A 67 37.70 3.40 -9.40
CA GLY A 67 37.18 2.04 -9.21
C GLY A 67 37.22 1.59 -7.74
N TRP A 68 38.26 1.99 -7.00
CA TRP A 68 38.34 1.74 -5.56
C TRP A 68 37.36 2.60 -4.77
N GLU A 69 37.09 3.83 -5.23
CA GLU A 69 36.06 4.70 -4.67
C GLU A 69 34.67 4.03 -4.76
N GLU A 70 34.28 3.60 -5.96
CA GLU A 70 33.00 2.91 -6.19
C GLU A 70 32.92 1.59 -5.42
N TYR A 71 34.02 0.84 -5.30
CA TYR A 71 34.06 -0.38 -4.47
C TYR A 71 33.86 -0.08 -2.98
N ALA A 72 34.57 0.92 -2.45
CA ALA A 72 34.47 1.30 -1.04
C ALA A 72 33.07 1.82 -0.69
N GLU A 73 32.46 2.63 -1.56
CA GLU A 73 31.08 3.10 -1.39
C GLU A 73 30.08 1.94 -1.37
N ASN A 74 30.21 0.99 -2.30
CA ASN A 74 29.35 -0.20 -2.33
C ASN A 74 29.55 -1.09 -1.10
N TYR A 75 30.81 -1.27 -0.67
CA TYR A 75 31.13 -2.03 0.52
C TYR A 75 30.53 -1.38 1.77
N CYS A 76 30.71 -0.06 1.96
CA CYS A 76 30.15 0.69 3.07
C CYS A 76 28.63 0.77 3.04
N TRP A 77 28.00 0.68 1.86
CA TRP A 77 26.55 0.63 1.76
C TRP A 77 25.98 -0.73 2.20
N VAL A 78 26.61 -1.83 1.80
CA VAL A 78 26.13 -3.19 2.11
C VAL A 78 26.53 -3.61 3.53
N ALA A 79 27.75 -3.26 3.95
CA ALA A 79 28.18 -3.42 5.33
C ALA A 79 27.43 -2.43 6.22
N ASN A 80 26.94 -2.86 7.38
CA ASN A 80 26.27 -1.95 8.31
C ASN A 80 27.23 -0.83 8.75
N THR A 81 26.73 0.40 8.76
CA THR A 81 27.46 1.58 9.26
C THR A 81 27.08 1.86 10.71
N TYR A 82 27.85 2.69 11.42
CA TYR A 82 27.51 3.15 12.76
C TYR A 82 27.76 4.65 12.91
N PHE A 83 27.02 5.29 13.80
CA PHE A 83 27.25 6.69 14.13
C PHE A 83 28.38 6.83 15.15
N ALA A 84 29.29 7.79 14.92
CA ALA A 84 30.33 8.15 15.87
C ALA A 84 30.46 9.69 15.94
N PRO A 85 30.44 10.29 17.15
CA PRO A 85 30.67 11.73 17.31
C PRO A 85 32.12 12.09 16.98
N ILE A 86 32.35 13.28 16.43
CA ILE A 86 33.66 13.73 15.94
C ILE A 86 34.63 14.02 17.10
N GLN A 87 34.11 14.44 18.24
CA GLN A 87 34.87 14.91 19.40
C GLN A 87 35.38 13.76 20.28
N ASP A 88 34.73 12.60 20.26
CA ASP A 88 35.09 11.47 21.12
C ASP A 88 35.97 10.46 20.40
N ARG A 89 36.67 9.61 21.17
CA ARG A 89 37.40 8.47 20.61
C ARG A 89 36.41 7.49 19.98
N LEU A 90 36.81 6.89 18.85
CA LEU A 90 35.98 5.89 18.18
C LEU A 90 35.62 4.75 19.16
N PRO A 91 34.35 4.34 19.20
CA PRO A 91 33.91 3.29 20.11
C PRO A 91 34.65 1.97 19.84
N PRO A 92 34.97 1.19 20.89
CA PRO A 92 35.54 -0.13 20.73
C PRO A 92 34.52 -1.07 20.05
N VAL A 93 35.01 -2.12 19.39
CA VAL A 93 34.19 -3.07 18.61
C VAL A 93 32.92 -3.58 19.31
N PRO A 94 32.91 -3.95 20.61
CA PRO A 94 31.68 -4.41 21.27
C PRO A 94 30.56 -3.36 21.29
N ASP A 95 30.89 -2.09 21.51
CA ASP A 95 29.91 -1.01 21.69
C ASP A 95 29.33 -0.51 20.36
N ARG A 96 29.99 -0.82 19.24
CA ARG A 96 29.53 -0.40 17.90
C ARG A 96 28.19 -1.00 17.50
N ARG A 97 27.80 -2.15 18.07
CA ARG A 97 26.56 -2.86 17.69
C ARG A 97 25.31 -2.05 17.99
N GLU A 98 25.31 -1.29 19.08
CA GLU A 98 24.17 -0.47 19.49
C GLU A 98 24.04 0.81 18.66
N LEU A 99 25.13 1.22 18.02
CA LEU A 99 25.21 2.43 17.19
C LEU A 99 24.97 2.15 15.70
N LEU A 100 24.62 0.91 15.33
CA LEU A 100 24.45 0.50 13.94
C LEU A 100 23.26 1.18 13.28
N LEU A 101 23.47 1.69 12.07
CA LEU A 101 22.51 2.36 11.23
C LEU A 101 22.06 1.41 10.11
N VAL A 102 21.05 0.58 10.39
CA VAL A 102 20.57 -0.46 9.46
C VAL A 102 19.32 -0.01 8.68
N TYR A 103 18.63 1.03 9.13
CA TYR A 103 17.30 1.40 8.63
C TYR A 103 17.28 1.88 7.16
N TYR A 104 18.37 2.46 6.64
CA TYR A 104 18.42 2.95 5.25
C TYR A 104 18.20 1.84 4.22
N GLN A 105 18.73 0.65 4.49
CA GLN A 105 18.59 -0.52 3.61
C GLN A 105 17.15 -1.08 3.64
N TRP A 106 16.50 -1.05 4.81
CA TRP A 106 15.17 -1.64 5.02
C TRP A 106 14.02 -0.69 4.70
N ALA A 107 14.24 0.62 4.73
CA ALA A 107 13.18 1.61 4.50
C ALA A 107 12.36 1.36 3.21
N PRO A 108 12.94 1.06 2.04
CA PRO A 108 12.17 0.76 0.83
C PRO A 108 11.32 -0.52 0.96
N ILE A 109 11.86 -1.55 1.62
CA ILE A 109 11.18 -2.83 1.84
C ILE A 109 9.99 -2.64 2.77
N VAL A 110 10.19 -1.92 3.87
CA VAL A 110 9.13 -1.62 4.84
C VAL A 110 8.03 -0.78 4.20
N MET A 111 8.37 0.22 3.38
CA MET A 111 7.35 1.01 2.66
C MET A 111 6.57 0.16 1.65
N ALA A 112 7.22 -0.77 0.94
CA ALA A 112 6.54 -1.70 0.04
C ALA A 112 5.58 -2.63 0.80
N ALA A 113 6.01 -3.14 1.95
CA ALA A 113 5.18 -3.95 2.83
C ALA A 113 3.99 -3.13 3.37
N GLN A 114 4.21 -1.89 3.81
CA GLN A 114 3.13 -0.99 4.24
C GLN A 114 2.12 -0.74 3.12
N ALA A 115 2.57 -0.47 1.89
CA ALA A 115 1.67 -0.25 0.75
C ALA A 115 0.78 -1.46 0.48
N LEU A 116 1.31 -2.67 0.64
CA LEU A 116 0.54 -3.92 0.55
C LEU A 116 -0.44 -4.07 1.71
N LEU A 117 -0.02 -3.78 2.94
CA LEU A 117 -0.88 -3.85 4.13
C LEU A 117 -2.07 -2.90 4.03
N PHE A 118 -1.89 -1.67 3.53
CA PHE A 118 -2.99 -0.73 3.30
C PHE A 118 -3.98 -1.19 2.22
N TYR A 119 -3.56 -2.08 1.32
CA TYR A 119 -4.44 -2.68 0.32
C TYR A 119 -5.19 -3.92 0.84
N LEU A 120 -4.67 -4.59 1.89
CA LEU A 120 -5.28 -5.82 2.43
C LEU A 120 -6.75 -5.67 2.83
N PRO A 121 -7.19 -4.61 3.54
CA PRO A 121 -8.59 -4.46 3.93
C PRO A 121 -9.54 -4.52 2.72
N CYS A 122 -9.21 -3.80 1.64
CA CYS A 122 -10.00 -3.79 0.42
C CYS A 122 -10.02 -5.17 -0.26
N LEU A 123 -8.87 -5.86 -0.28
CA LEU A 123 -8.78 -7.22 -0.82
C LEU A 123 -9.64 -8.19 0.00
N THR A 124 -9.55 -8.13 1.33
CA THR A 124 -10.35 -8.99 2.21
C THR A 124 -11.84 -8.74 2.03
N TRP A 125 -12.27 -7.47 1.93
CA TRP A 125 -13.66 -7.12 1.65
C TRP A 125 -14.16 -7.73 0.34
N ARG A 126 -13.39 -7.59 -0.74
CA ARG A 126 -13.76 -8.15 -2.06
C ARG A 126 -13.84 -9.67 -2.05
N LEU A 127 -12.91 -10.34 -1.38
CA LEU A 127 -12.90 -11.81 -1.25
C LEU A 127 -14.11 -12.28 -0.42
N CYS A 128 -14.36 -11.65 0.73
CA CYS A 128 -15.53 -11.95 1.54
C CYS A 128 -16.83 -11.70 0.78
N MET A 129 -16.94 -10.61 0.02
CA MET A 129 -18.11 -10.31 -0.80
C MET A 129 -18.34 -11.36 -1.89
N ALA A 130 -17.27 -11.81 -2.56
CA ALA A 130 -17.35 -12.89 -3.56
C ALA A 130 -17.85 -14.21 -2.95
N HIS A 131 -17.39 -14.56 -1.75
CA HIS A 131 -17.86 -15.74 -1.02
C HIS A 131 -19.27 -15.60 -0.43
N SER A 132 -19.71 -14.37 -0.17
CA SER A 132 -20.99 -14.09 0.47
C SER A 132 -22.19 -14.40 -0.42
N GLY A 133 -22.04 -14.41 -1.76
CA GLY A 133 -23.13 -14.75 -2.70
C GLY A 133 -24.27 -13.73 -2.77
N PHE A 134 -24.16 -12.59 -2.07
CA PHE A 134 -25.07 -11.45 -2.18
C PHE A 134 -24.51 -10.41 -3.15
N ASN A 135 -25.38 -9.84 -3.99
CA ASN A 135 -25.01 -8.68 -4.81
C ASN A 135 -25.16 -7.40 -3.97
N LEU A 136 -24.20 -7.15 -3.08
CA LEU A 136 -24.24 -6.03 -2.14
C LEU A 136 -24.39 -4.67 -2.85
N HIS A 137 -23.74 -4.49 -3.99
CA HIS A 137 -23.88 -3.29 -4.81
C HIS A 137 -25.33 -2.97 -5.19
N ARG A 138 -26.11 -3.98 -5.56
CA ARG A 138 -27.53 -3.80 -5.92
C ARG A 138 -28.39 -3.47 -4.70
N ILE A 139 -28.09 -4.10 -3.57
CA ILE A 139 -28.80 -3.86 -2.30
C ILE A 139 -28.58 -2.42 -1.85
N LEU A 140 -27.33 -1.96 -1.84
CA LEU A 140 -26.97 -0.61 -1.45
C LEU A 140 -27.53 0.44 -2.43
N GLN A 141 -27.51 0.17 -3.74
CA GLN A 141 -28.13 1.06 -4.71
C GLN A 141 -29.64 1.18 -4.50
N MET A 142 -30.36 0.07 -4.32
CA MET A 142 -31.81 0.10 -4.04
C MET A 142 -32.13 0.81 -2.71
N ALA A 143 -31.27 0.67 -1.70
CA ALA A 143 -31.42 1.37 -0.44
C ALA A 143 -31.18 2.89 -0.58
N ALA A 144 -30.17 3.29 -1.37
CA ALA A 144 -29.90 4.69 -1.65
C ALA A 144 -31.04 5.33 -2.48
N ASP A 145 -31.49 4.65 -3.53
CA ASP A 145 -32.61 5.10 -4.36
C ASP A 145 -33.89 5.25 -3.51
N ALA A 146 -34.13 4.37 -2.53
CA ALA A 146 -35.28 4.47 -1.63
C ALA A 146 -35.22 5.70 -0.71
N ASN A 147 -34.02 6.20 -0.35
CA ASN A 147 -33.87 7.41 0.46
C ASN A 147 -34.20 8.70 -0.32
N GLU A 148 -34.10 8.70 -1.64
CA GLU A 148 -34.42 9.86 -2.49
C GLU A 148 -35.89 9.91 -2.94
N MET A 149 -36.62 8.80 -2.80
CA MET A 149 -38.03 8.67 -3.22
C MET A 149 -39.01 9.27 -2.20
N MET A 150 -40.22 9.61 -2.67
CA MET A 150 -41.35 9.97 -1.82
C MET A 150 -41.69 8.84 -0.82
N PRO A 151 -42.17 9.17 0.40
CA PRO A 151 -42.31 8.21 1.51
C PRO A 151 -43.20 7.00 1.18
N ASP A 152 -44.27 7.21 0.42
CA ASP A 152 -45.20 6.13 0.02
C ASP A 152 -44.57 5.13 -0.96
N THR A 153 -43.63 5.58 -1.80
CA THR A 153 -42.90 4.73 -2.75
C THR A 153 -41.70 4.09 -2.06
N ALA A 154 -41.01 4.83 -1.20
CA ALA A 154 -39.88 4.34 -0.42
C ALA A 154 -40.26 3.12 0.44
N SER A 155 -41.40 3.16 1.13
CA SER A 155 -41.88 2.03 1.94
C SER A 155 -42.09 0.74 1.12
N LYS A 156 -42.60 0.87 -0.11
CA LYS A 156 -42.77 -0.26 -1.05
C LYS A 156 -41.42 -0.81 -1.51
N THR A 157 -40.47 0.07 -1.86
CA THR A 157 -39.11 -0.32 -2.26
C THR A 157 -38.37 -1.05 -1.14
N VAL A 158 -38.49 -0.57 0.10
CA VAL A 158 -37.93 -1.23 1.28
C VAL A 158 -38.54 -2.61 1.50
N ALA A 159 -39.85 -2.77 1.30
CA ALA A 159 -40.50 -4.08 1.40
C ALA A 159 -39.99 -5.07 0.32
N ILE A 160 -39.79 -4.60 -0.90
CA ILE A 160 -39.20 -5.40 -2.00
C ILE A 160 -37.76 -5.79 -1.65
N LEU A 161 -36.96 -4.86 -1.14
CA LEU A 161 -35.59 -5.10 -0.71
C LEU A 161 -35.51 -6.16 0.40
N ALA A 162 -36.39 -6.06 1.40
CA ALA A 162 -36.49 -7.04 2.48
C ALA A 162 -36.85 -8.44 1.96
N HIS A 163 -37.77 -8.52 0.99
CA HIS A 163 -38.13 -9.79 0.35
C HIS A 163 -36.96 -10.37 -0.46
N TYR A 164 -36.21 -9.53 -1.16
CA TYR A 164 -35.01 -9.95 -1.91
C TYR A 164 -33.95 -10.55 -0.98
N ILE A 165 -33.60 -9.84 0.10
CA ILE A 165 -32.61 -10.31 1.09
C ILE A 165 -33.06 -11.63 1.71
N ARG A 166 -34.33 -11.73 2.13
CA ARG A 166 -34.91 -12.96 2.68
C ARG A 166 -34.78 -14.14 1.70
N SER A 167 -35.08 -13.89 0.42
CA SER A 167 -34.99 -14.91 -0.63
C SER A 167 -33.56 -15.39 -0.85
N CYS A 168 -32.58 -14.48 -0.81
CA CYS A 168 -31.16 -14.84 -0.89
C CYS A 168 -30.70 -15.69 0.31
N ILE A 169 -31.08 -15.31 1.53
CA ILE A 169 -30.76 -16.09 2.75
C ILE A 169 -31.38 -17.48 2.69
N GLN A 170 -32.63 -17.60 2.24
CA GLN A 170 -33.30 -18.90 2.10
C GLN A 170 -32.60 -19.80 1.08
N ARG A 171 -32.20 -19.27 -0.09
CA ARG A 171 -31.44 -20.04 -1.08
C ARG A 171 -30.11 -20.56 -0.51
N GLN A 172 -29.40 -19.75 0.25
CA GLN A 172 -28.14 -20.17 0.88
C GLN A 172 -28.32 -21.27 1.91
N ARG A 173 -29.45 -21.30 2.64
CA ARG A 173 -29.77 -22.38 3.57
C ARG A 173 -30.13 -23.70 2.86
N VAL A 174 -30.69 -23.64 1.66
CA VAL A 174 -31.11 -24.83 0.90
C VAL A 174 -29.97 -25.45 0.09
N CYS A 175 -29.01 -24.65 -0.37
CA CYS A 175 -27.85 -25.11 -1.14
C CYS A 175 -26.64 -25.52 -0.29
N ARG A 176 -26.76 -25.52 1.04
CA ARG A 176 -25.71 -25.90 2.00
C ARG A 176 -26.10 -27.20 2.69
#